data_AF-A0A848TKZ6-F1
#
_entry.id   AF-A0A848TKZ6-F1
#
_cell.length_a   1.000
_cell.length_b   1.000
_cell.length_c   1.000
_cell.angle_alpha   90.00
_cell.angle_beta   90.00
_cell.angle_gamma   90.00
#
_symmetry.space_group_name_H-M   'P 1'
#
loop_
_entity.id
_entity.type
_entity.pdbx_description
1 polymer ?
#
loop_
_entity_poly.entity_id
_entity_poly.type
_entity_poly.pdbx_seq_one_letter_code
_entity_poly.pdbx_strand_id
1 'polypeptide(L)'
;MTIVKKITDGTIAKAGARGLCAGANVRTPCGARRIEFVRKGDLIVTRDNGLQPVRMTWTQTVTAAELAADPSLAPVILKPRAIGPMMPQRELAVGRAHRLLIPGWRLEDEDDATACLVPARDVA
;
A
#
# COMPACT_ATOMS: atom_id res chain seq x y z
N MET A 1 23.15 -9.17 31.52
CA MET A 1 22.13 -8.11 31.48
C MET A 1 22.45 -7.18 30.33
N THR A 2 21.84 -7.39 29.17
CA THR A 2 22.16 -6.64 27.94
C THR A 2 21.29 -5.39 27.88
N ILE A 3 21.94 -4.24 27.99
CA ILE A 3 21.32 -2.92 27.97
C ILE A 3 20.71 -2.69 26.57
N VAL A 4 19.39 -2.53 26.52
CA VAL A 4 18.65 -2.14 25.31
C VAL A 4 19.13 -0.74 24.92
N LYS A 5 19.84 -0.64 23.78
CA LYS A 5 20.29 0.63 23.21
C LYS A 5 19.03 1.46 22.89
N LYS A 6 18.86 2.59 23.57
CA LYS A 6 17.73 3.50 23.38
C LYS A 6 17.64 3.92 21.90
N ILE A 7 16.46 3.75 21.31
CA ILE A 7 16.12 4.17 19.94
C ILE A 7 15.94 5.70 19.95
N THR A 8 17.01 6.47 20.16
CA THR A 8 16.92 7.95 20.21
C THR A 8 17.58 8.65 19.02
N ASP A 9 18.54 8.00 18.34
CA ASP A 9 19.30 8.63 17.24
C ASP A 9 18.88 8.15 15.84
N GLY A 10 17.77 7.42 15.75
CA GLY A 10 17.14 7.16 14.46
C GLY A 10 16.30 8.37 14.07
N THR A 11 16.76 9.20 13.14
CA THR A 11 15.87 10.12 12.43
C THR A 11 14.73 9.27 11.87
N ILE A 12 13.56 9.33 12.49
CA ILE A 12 12.37 8.65 11.97
C ILE A 12 12.00 9.43 10.71
N ALA A 13 12.53 9.00 9.57
CA ALA A 13 12.07 9.50 8.29
C ALA A 13 10.55 9.28 8.26
N LYS A 14 9.78 10.36 8.15
CA LYS A 14 8.34 10.28 7.92
C LYS A 14 8.16 9.36 6.73
N ALA A 15 7.57 8.19 6.94
CA ALA A 15 7.46 7.19 5.90
C ALA A 15 6.56 7.66 4.73
N GLY A 16 5.87 8.79 4.87
CA GLY A 16 4.76 9.19 4.00
C GLY A 16 3.50 8.42 4.40
N ALA A 17 2.36 8.82 3.82
CA ALA A 17 1.10 8.11 4.06
C ALA A 17 1.23 6.62 3.66
N ARG A 18 0.67 5.73 4.49
CA ARG A 18 0.59 4.29 4.23
C ARG A 18 -0.87 3.91 3.99
N GLY A 19 -1.08 2.89 3.16
CA GLY A 19 -2.40 2.31 2.92
C GLY A 19 -2.96 2.66 1.54
N LEU A 20 -4.19 2.22 1.30
CA LEU A 20 -4.94 2.48 0.08
C LEU A 20 -5.78 3.75 0.27
N CYS A 21 -5.89 4.58 -0.77
CA CYS A 21 -6.76 5.75 -0.74
C CYS A 21 -8.23 5.36 -0.93
N ALA A 22 -9.14 6.21 -0.45
CA ALA A 22 -10.57 6.05 -0.67
C ALA A 22 -10.91 5.87 -2.17
N GLY A 23 -11.92 5.05 -2.46
CA GLY A 23 -12.28 4.66 -3.83
C GLY A 23 -11.53 3.43 -4.34
N ALA A 24 -10.44 3.01 -3.70
CA ALA A 24 -9.79 1.72 -3.98
C ALA A 24 -10.73 0.55 -3.66
N ASN A 25 -10.60 -0.54 -4.43
CA ASN A 25 -11.42 -1.75 -4.22
C ASN A 25 -10.54 -2.86 -3.65
N VAL A 26 -11.09 -3.59 -2.69
CA VAL A 26 -10.58 -4.88 -2.24
C VAL A 26 -11.53 -5.98 -2.72
N ARG A 27 -10.96 -7.15 -3.01
CA ARG A 27 -11.75 -8.33 -3.37
C ARG A 27 -12.32 -8.95 -2.10
N THR A 28 -13.61 -9.22 -2.09
CA THR A 28 -14.32 -9.94 -1.02
C THR A 28 -15.06 -11.14 -1.64
N PRO A 29 -15.53 -12.13 -0.84
CA PRO A 29 -16.36 -13.22 -1.34
C PRO A 29 -17.61 -12.75 -2.10
N CYS A 30 -18.15 -11.59 -1.72
CA CYS A 30 -19.36 -11.02 -2.31
C CYS A 30 -19.06 -10.05 -3.46
N GLY A 31 -17.84 -10.05 -3.99
CA GLY A 31 -17.39 -9.14 -5.05
C GLY A 31 -16.48 -8.02 -4.55
N ALA A 32 -16.25 -7.02 -5.39
CA ALA A 32 -15.40 -5.88 -5.05
C ALA A 32 -16.09 -4.96 -4.04
N ARG A 33 -15.39 -4.61 -2.96
CA ARG A 33 -15.84 -3.65 -1.94
C ARG A 33 -14.87 -2.48 -1.89
N ARG A 34 -15.40 -1.26 -1.73
CA ARG A 34 -14.55 -0.08 -1.55
C ARG A 34 -13.87 -0.11 -0.18
N ILE A 35 -12.61 0.30 -0.13
CA ILE A 35 -11.78 0.22 1.08
C ILE A 35 -12.38 1.04 2.24
N GLU A 36 -13.01 2.18 1.96
CA GLU A 36 -13.65 3.03 2.96
C GLU A 36 -14.85 2.38 3.67
N PHE A 37 -15.40 1.30 3.12
CA PHE A 37 -16.51 0.54 3.72
C PHE A 37 -16.08 -0.77 4.36
N VAL A 38 -14.79 -1.11 4.30
CA VAL A 38 -14.26 -2.32 4.93
C VAL A 38 -14.26 -2.13 6.45
N ARG A 39 -14.71 -3.14 7.18
CA ARG A 39 -14.78 -3.14 8.63
C ARG A 39 -14.06 -4.34 9.22
N LYS A 40 -13.71 -4.26 10.50
CA LYS A 40 -13.22 -5.40 11.26
C LYS A 40 -14.21 -6.57 11.14
N GLY A 41 -13.69 -7.76 10.82
CA GLY A 41 -14.47 -8.97 10.59
C GLY A 41 -14.84 -9.23 9.13
N ASP A 42 -14.76 -8.23 8.24
CA ASP A 42 -15.00 -8.45 6.81
C ASP A 42 -13.96 -9.43 6.25
N LEU A 43 -14.41 -10.36 5.41
CA LEU A 43 -13.53 -11.29 4.70
C LEU A 43 -12.99 -10.64 3.42
N ILE A 44 -11.67 -10.63 3.28
CA ILE A 44 -10.97 -10.18 2.07
C ILE A 44 -10.21 -11.34 1.43
N VAL A 45 -10.11 -11.31 0.11
CA VAL A 45 -9.30 -12.27 -0.66
C VAL A 45 -7.84 -11.85 -0.57
N THR A 46 -6.99 -12.76 -0.10
CA THR A 46 -5.52 -12.61 -0.10
C THR A 46 -4.91 -13.56 -1.13
N ARG A 47 -3.70 -13.22 -1.62
CA ARG A 47 -3.01 -14.02 -2.64
C ARG A 47 -2.60 -15.38 -2.09
N ASP A 48 -2.00 -15.41 -0.89
CA ASP A 48 -1.30 -16.60 -0.39
C ASP A 48 -2.12 -17.42 0.62
N ASN A 49 -3.11 -16.80 1.28
CA ASN A 49 -3.84 -17.41 2.41
C ASN A 49 -5.36 -17.45 2.20
N GLY A 50 -5.84 -17.29 0.96
CA GLY A 50 -7.27 -17.32 0.65
C GLY A 50 -8.05 -16.21 1.36
N LEU A 51 -9.24 -16.53 1.88
CA LEU A 51 -10.10 -15.57 2.59
C LEU A 51 -9.58 -15.31 4.01
N GLN A 52 -9.35 -14.04 4.33
CA GLN A 52 -8.85 -13.63 5.64
C GLN A 52 -9.74 -12.53 6.25
N PRO A 53 -10.04 -12.60 7.56
CA PRO A 53 -10.81 -11.56 8.23
C PRO A 53 -9.94 -10.32 8.49
N VAL A 54 -10.48 -9.14 8.21
CA VAL A 54 -9.87 -7.87 8.58
C VAL A 54 -9.85 -7.74 10.10
N ARG A 55 -8.66 -7.63 10.68
CA ARG A 55 -8.50 -7.53 12.15
C ARG A 55 -8.67 -6.11 12.67
N MET A 56 -8.30 -5.12 11.85
CA MET A 56 -8.31 -3.71 12.19
C MET A 56 -8.32 -2.85 10.93
N THR A 57 -8.88 -1.65 11.06
CA THR A 57 -8.90 -0.61 10.04
C THR A 57 -8.34 0.66 10.63
N TRP A 58 -7.25 1.17 10.06
CA TRP A 58 -6.71 2.49 10.38
C TRP A 58 -7.02 3.45 9.25
N THR A 59 -7.49 4.64 9.60
CA THR A 59 -7.85 5.69 8.65
C THR A 59 -7.14 6.97 9.04
N GLN A 60 -6.60 7.67 8.06
CA GLN A 60 -6.05 9.01 8.20
C GLN A 60 -6.65 9.88 7.09
N THR A 61 -7.15 11.06 7.47
CA THR A 61 -7.55 12.09 6.51
C THR A 61 -6.40 13.06 6.37
N VAL A 62 -6.05 13.41 5.13
CA VAL A 62 -5.05 14.45 4.82
C VAL A 62 -5.78 15.62 4.17
N THR A 63 -5.69 16.78 4.79
CA THR A 63 -6.30 18.02 4.28
C THR A 63 -5.42 18.66 3.20
N ALA A 64 -6.01 19.57 2.41
CA ALA A 64 -5.27 20.32 1.41
C ALA A 64 -4.15 21.18 2.03
N ALA A 65 -4.36 21.74 3.22
CA ALA A 65 -3.34 22.52 3.93
C ALA A 65 -2.16 21.65 4.40
N GLU A 66 -2.44 20.46 4.95
CA GLU A 66 -1.38 19.50 5.32
C GLU A 66 -0.61 19.01 4.10
N LEU A 67 -1.30 18.76 2.98
CA LEU A 67 -0.67 18.36 1.73
C LEU A 67 0.21 19.46 1.13
N ALA A 68 -0.22 20.71 1.23
CA ALA A 68 0.57 21.86 0.79
C ALA A 68 1.81 22.07 1.68
N ALA A 69 1.69 21.82 2.99
CA ALA A 69 2.79 21.91 3.93
C ALA A 69 3.78 20.73 3.82
N ASP A 70 3.29 19.54 3.48
CA ASP A 70 4.08 18.32 3.34
C ASP A 70 3.66 17.52 2.08
N PRO A 71 4.27 17.82 0.91
CA PRO A 71 3.99 17.12 -0.34
C PRO A 71 4.30 15.60 -0.30
N SER A 72 5.04 15.13 0.70
CA SER A 72 5.26 13.69 0.90
C SER A 72 4.00 12.94 1.35
N LEU A 73 2.94 13.66 1.71
CA LEU A 73 1.62 13.09 1.98
C LEU A 73 0.82 12.81 0.70
N ALA A 74 1.26 13.33 -0.45
CA ALA A 74 0.59 13.12 -1.73
C ALA A 74 0.57 11.64 -2.12
N PRO A 75 -0.57 11.07 -2.50
CA PRO A 75 -0.63 9.69 -2.94
C PRO A 75 0.09 9.51 -4.28
N VAL A 76 0.60 8.30 -4.49
CA VAL A 76 1.05 7.82 -5.81
C VAL A 76 -0.17 7.33 -6.58
N ILE A 77 -0.35 7.84 -7.80
CA ILE A 77 -1.46 7.44 -8.67
C ILE A 77 -0.94 6.42 -9.69
N LEU A 78 -1.33 5.16 -9.50
CA LEU A 78 -1.02 4.08 -10.43
C LEU A 78 -2.06 4.07 -11.55
N LYS A 79 -1.60 4.34 -12.78
CA LYS A 79 -2.43 4.23 -13.97
C LYS A 79 -2.76 2.76 -14.28
N PRO A 80 -3.82 2.48 -15.05
CA PRO A 80 -4.11 1.12 -15.48
C PRO A 80 -2.89 0.46 -16.13
N ARG A 81 -2.63 -0.81 -15.81
CA ARG A 81 -1.48 -1.60 -16.31
C ARG A 81 -0.09 -1.12 -15.85
N ALA A 82 0.01 -0.26 -14.83
CA ALA A 82 1.28 0.24 -14.33
C ALA A 82 2.16 -0.82 -13.60
N ILE A 83 1.56 -1.84 -12.97
CA ILE A 83 2.32 -2.87 -12.24
C ILE A 83 2.62 -4.08 -13.13
N GLY A 84 1.67 -4.44 -13.98
CA GLY A 84 1.84 -5.59 -14.87
C GLY A 84 0.68 -5.69 -15.87
N PRO A 85 0.71 -6.71 -16.75
CA PRO A 85 -0.37 -6.96 -17.68
C PRO A 85 -1.71 -7.03 -16.93
N MET A 86 -2.64 -6.15 -17.31
CA MET A 86 -3.98 -6.04 -16.71
C MET A 86 -4.05 -5.56 -15.24
N MET A 87 -2.95 -5.08 -14.63
CA MET A 87 -2.93 -4.58 -13.25
C MET A 87 -2.25 -3.20 -13.09
N PRO A 88 -2.88 -2.24 -12.41
CA PRO A 88 -4.27 -2.27 -11.93
C PRO A 88 -5.27 -2.16 -13.11
N GLN A 89 -6.50 -2.62 -12.92
CA GLN A 89 -7.56 -2.55 -13.95
C GLN A 89 -8.10 -1.13 -14.16
N ARG A 90 -7.98 -0.30 -13.14
CA ARG A 90 -8.40 1.10 -13.09
C ARG A 90 -7.36 1.89 -12.32
N GLU A 91 -7.47 3.20 -12.37
CA GLU A 91 -6.61 4.07 -11.57
C GLU A 91 -6.68 3.69 -10.08
N LEU A 92 -5.52 3.59 -9.44
CA LEU A 92 -5.39 3.23 -8.03
C LEU A 92 -4.46 4.23 -7.34
N ALA A 93 -5.02 5.00 -6.39
CA ALA A 93 -4.25 5.89 -5.54
C ALA A 93 -3.80 5.14 -4.26
N VAL A 94 -2.51 5.20 -3.96
CA VAL A 94 -1.91 4.57 -2.78
C VAL A 94 -0.99 5.55 -2.06
N GLY A 95 -0.88 5.41 -0.74
CA GLY A 95 0.10 6.18 0.02
C GLY A 95 1.53 5.85 -0.42
N ARG A 96 2.43 6.84 -0.42
CA ARG A 96 3.82 6.69 -0.89
C ARG A 96 4.59 5.53 -0.25
N ALA A 97 4.38 5.25 1.04
CA ALA A 97 5.04 4.13 1.72
C ALA A 97 4.29 2.79 1.60
N HIS A 98 3.14 2.75 0.93
CA HIS A 98 2.44 1.49 0.71
C HIS A 98 3.29 0.58 -0.18
N ARG A 99 3.51 -0.67 0.24
CA ARG A 99 4.31 -1.61 -0.54
C ARG A 99 3.44 -2.36 -1.53
N LEU A 100 3.86 -2.31 -2.79
CA LEU A 100 3.25 -3.00 -3.92
C LEU A 100 4.04 -4.27 -4.20
N LEU A 101 3.35 -5.35 -4.55
CA LEU A 101 4.00 -6.57 -4.99
C LEU A 101 4.33 -6.43 -6.48
N ILE A 102 5.60 -6.24 -6.81
CA ILE A 102 6.12 -6.03 -8.17
C ILE A 102 6.75 -7.33 -8.66
N PRO A 103 6.42 -7.80 -9.88
CA PRO A 103 7.02 -9.00 -10.44
C PRO A 103 8.50 -8.76 -10.80
N GLY A 104 9.33 -9.80 -10.68
CA GLY A 104 10.79 -9.73 -10.84
C GLY A 104 11.23 -9.26 -12.22
N TRP A 105 10.52 -9.61 -13.29
CA TRP A 105 10.80 -9.13 -14.66
C TRP A 105 10.71 -7.60 -14.83
N ARG A 106 10.19 -6.86 -13.85
CA ARG A 106 10.18 -5.38 -13.81
C ARG A 106 11.28 -4.76 -12.96
N LEU A 107 12.05 -5.58 -12.25
CA LEU A 107 13.06 -5.14 -11.30
C LEU A 107 14.44 -5.51 -11.86
N GLU A 108 15.38 -4.59 -11.70
CA GLU A 108 16.78 -4.87 -12.02
C GLU A 108 17.32 -5.89 -11.02
N ASP A 109 18.17 -6.80 -11.49
CA ASP A 109 18.85 -7.83 -10.69
C ASP A 109 17.92 -8.84 -9.97
N GLU A 110 16.66 -8.96 -10.39
CA GLU A 110 15.70 -9.94 -9.88
C GLU A 110 15.36 -11.00 -10.95
N ASP A 111 15.10 -12.23 -10.51
CA ASP A 111 14.66 -13.31 -11.40
C ASP A 111 13.19 -13.12 -11.83
N ASP A 112 12.86 -13.38 -13.09
CA ASP A 112 11.52 -13.22 -13.63
C ASP A 112 10.42 -13.94 -12.82
N ALA A 113 10.76 -15.04 -12.14
CA ALA A 113 9.85 -15.83 -11.32
C ALA A 113 9.66 -15.27 -9.89
N THR A 114 10.44 -14.29 -9.45
CA THR A 114 10.29 -13.68 -8.12
C THR A 114 9.26 -12.54 -8.13
N ALA A 115 8.84 -12.13 -6.95
CA ALA A 115 8.08 -10.90 -6.78
C ALA A 115 8.48 -10.23 -5.46
N CYS A 116 8.71 -8.93 -5.51
CA CYS A 116 9.26 -8.16 -4.39
C CYS A 116 8.29 -7.07 -3.93
N LEU A 117 8.34 -6.77 -2.63
CA LEU A 117 7.52 -5.70 -2.03
C LEU A 117 8.26 -4.36 -2.10
N VAL A 118 7.90 -3.54 -3.08
CA VAL A 118 8.51 -2.23 -3.35
C VAL A 118 7.57 -1.11 -2.89
N PRO A 119 8.03 -0.09 -2.15
CA PRO A 119 7.17 1.03 -1.77
C PRO A 119 6.72 1.81 -3.01
N ALA A 120 5.48 2.28 -3.02
CA ALA A 120 4.86 2.91 -4.20
C ALA A 120 5.63 4.13 -4.73
N ARG A 121 6.31 4.87 -3.85
CA ARG A 121 7.16 6.01 -4.23
C ARG A 121 8.37 5.64 -5.11
N ASP A 122 8.77 4.38 -5.14
CA ASP A 122 9.92 3.88 -5.92
C ASP A 122 9.45 3.19 -7.21
N VAL A 123 8.12 3.15 -7.49
CA VAL A 123 7.51 2.52 -8.67
C VAL A 123 7.02 3.56 -9.70
N ALA A 124 6.81 4.80 -9.27
CA ALA A 124 6.17 5.87 -10.05
C ALA A 124 7.16 6.87 -10.63
#